data_AF-U2REV1-F1
#
_entry.id   AF-U2REV1-F1
#
_cell.length_a   1.000
_cell.length_b   1.000
_cell.length_c   1.000
_cell.angle_alpha   90.00
_cell.angle_beta   90.00
_cell.angle_gamma   90.00
#
_symmetry.space_group_name_H-M   'P 1'
#
loop_
_entity.id
_entity.type
_entity.pdbx_description
1 polymer ?
#
loop_
_entity_poly.entity_id
_entity_poly.type
_entity_poly.pdbx_seq_one_letter_code
_entity_poly.pdbx_strand_id
1 'polypeptide(L)'
;MVDTPGFKKAARAVAEALTDRIIDLEQNVPGTEPRGPAGNDDDGLVKIVDGLQDEHLTDLVAQANRLTAAMNDFGTALARQMNRIPSGSTPTAKALVLVFRNCEGPRAELDAAADEPGRAWRRTSDDLPKAVSSFHEPGRKDLADQVKQELVGITTGLDTGSLDEMQAVVGRMGLLSASLGPAGRTLSKALSVVTSIRTSADAWVCQL
;
A
#
# COMPACT_ATOMS: atom_id res chain seq x y z
N MET A 1 9.69 15.38 -10.30
CA MET A 1 9.65 13.94 -10.59
C MET A 1 10.88 13.29 -9.99
N VAL A 2 10.72 12.55 -8.89
CA VAL A 2 11.74 11.62 -8.41
C VAL A 2 11.22 10.23 -8.72
N ASP A 3 11.64 9.70 -9.87
CA ASP A 3 11.57 8.27 -10.13
C ASP A 3 12.24 7.54 -8.95
N THR A 4 11.63 6.47 -8.44
CA THR A 4 12.17 5.73 -7.27
C THR A 4 12.70 4.35 -7.69
N PRO A 5 13.78 4.29 -8.52
CA PRO A 5 14.25 3.04 -9.13
C PRO A 5 14.83 2.04 -8.12
N GLY A 6 15.21 2.51 -6.92
CA GLY A 6 15.74 1.65 -5.85
C GLY A 6 14.72 0.60 -5.41
N PHE A 7 13.47 1.00 -5.20
CA PHE A 7 12.41 0.09 -4.78
C PHE A 7 12.02 -0.88 -5.90
N LYS A 8 11.78 -0.41 -7.12
CA LYS A 8 11.48 -1.27 -8.28
C LYS A 8 12.54 -2.35 -8.49
N LYS A 9 13.83 -2.02 -8.31
CA LYS A 9 14.94 -2.98 -8.39
C LYS A 9 14.97 -3.95 -7.21
N ALA A 10 14.71 -3.48 -5.98
CA ALA A 10 14.64 -4.33 -4.79
C ALA A 10 13.44 -5.28 -4.84
N ALA A 11 12.24 -4.77 -5.13
CA ALA A 11 11.01 -5.53 -5.32
C ALA A 11 11.18 -6.62 -6.37
N ARG A 12 11.78 -6.32 -7.52
CA ARG A 12 12.07 -7.31 -8.57
C ARG A 12 13.07 -8.40 -8.15
N ALA A 13 14.18 -8.03 -7.52
CA ALA A 13 15.16 -9.02 -7.04
C ALA A 13 14.57 -9.93 -5.95
N VAL A 14 13.73 -9.36 -5.09
CA VAL A 14 12.95 -10.10 -4.10
C VAL A 14 11.91 -10.99 -4.80
N ALA A 15 11.24 -10.51 -5.87
CA ALA A 15 10.29 -11.27 -6.67
C ALA A 15 10.89 -12.52 -7.32
N GLU A 16 12.03 -12.37 -8.00
CA GLU A 16 12.73 -13.46 -8.67
C GLU A 16 13.09 -14.56 -7.65
N ALA A 17 13.75 -14.21 -6.53
CA ALA A 17 14.11 -15.17 -5.47
C ALA A 17 12.92 -15.84 -4.76
N LEU A 18 11.75 -15.20 -4.79
CA LEU A 18 10.50 -15.74 -4.25
C LEU A 18 9.71 -16.57 -5.28
N THR A 19 9.97 -16.37 -6.58
CA THR A 19 9.33 -17.12 -7.69
C THR A 19 9.71 -18.59 -7.65
N ASP A 20 11.02 -18.86 -7.64
CA ASP A 20 11.59 -20.21 -7.61
C ASP A 20 11.09 -21.03 -6.42
N ARG A 21 10.70 -20.35 -5.36
CA ARG A 21 10.34 -20.91 -4.08
C ARG A 21 8.80 -21.02 -3.91
N ILE A 22 7.99 -20.45 -4.82
CA ILE A 22 6.54 -20.73 -4.89
C ILE A 22 6.22 -22.07 -5.50
N ILE A 23 6.98 -22.42 -6.54
CA ILE A 23 6.78 -23.64 -7.33
C ILE A 23 6.93 -24.87 -6.43
N ASP A 24 7.74 -24.74 -5.38
CA ASP A 24 7.97 -25.66 -4.28
C ASP A 24 6.74 -25.91 -3.39
N LEU A 25 5.72 -25.03 -3.42
CA LEU A 25 4.71 -24.89 -2.35
C LEU A 25 3.28 -24.55 -2.80
N GLU A 26 3.01 -24.25 -4.07
CA GLU A 26 1.67 -24.18 -4.69
C GLU A 26 0.86 -25.51 -4.60
N GLN A 27 1.36 -26.51 -3.87
CA GLN A 27 0.67 -27.77 -3.61
C GLN A 27 -0.42 -27.71 -2.52
N ASN A 28 -0.70 -26.57 -1.85
CA ASN A 28 -1.72 -26.48 -0.78
C ASN A 28 -2.56 -25.16 -0.79
N VAL A 29 -3.78 -25.20 -0.22
CA VAL A 29 -5.03 -24.57 -0.75
C VAL A 29 -5.63 -23.41 0.13
N PRO A 30 -6.55 -22.53 -0.38
CA PRO A 30 -6.89 -21.19 0.21
C PRO A 30 -8.36 -20.95 0.71
N GLY A 31 -8.66 -19.71 1.19
CA GLY A 31 -9.99 -19.02 1.17
C GLY A 31 -10.62 -18.54 2.52
N THR A 32 -11.58 -17.57 2.65
CA THR A 32 -11.90 -16.30 1.91
C THR A 32 -13.02 -15.42 2.58
N GLU A 33 -12.67 -14.20 3.03
CA GLU A 33 -13.36 -12.85 2.87
C GLU A 33 -14.82 -12.46 3.38
N PRO A 34 -15.17 -11.12 3.45
CA PRO A 34 -16.16 -10.51 4.41
C PRO A 34 -17.21 -9.46 3.84
N ARG A 35 -17.67 -8.47 4.67
CA ARG A 35 -18.49 -7.22 4.41
C ARG A 35 -18.49 -6.28 5.66
N GLY A 36 -19.03 -5.04 5.76
CA GLY A 36 -19.68 -4.02 4.86
C GLY A 36 -20.25 -2.77 5.66
N PRO A 37 -20.52 -1.56 5.07
CA PRO A 37 -20.75 -0.28 5.82
C PRO A 37 -21.97 0.64 5.39
N ALA A 38 -22.21 1.84 6.02
CA ALA A 38 -23.07 2.97 5.53
C ALA A 38 -23.08 4.31 6.35
N GLY A 39 -23.23 5.47 5.66
CA GLY A 39 -23.74 6.79 6.17
C GLY A 39 -22.78 7.72 6.96
N ASN A 40 -23.00 9.04 7.13
CA ASN A 40 -24.03 9.99 6.59
C ASN A 40 -23.54 11.48 6.68
N ASP A 41 -24.39 12.50 6.41
CA ASP A 41 -23.99 13.76 5.72
C ASP A 41 -24.52 15.12 6.30
N ASP A 42 -25.03 16.02 5.43
CA ASP A 42 -25.61 17.38 5.66
C ASP A 42 -24.60 18.55 5.91
N ASP A 43 -24.96 19.65 6.65
CA ASP A 43 -24.23 20.92 6.99
C ASP A 43 -22.76 20.78 7.46
N GLY A 44 -22.32 19.52 7.60
CA GLY A 44 -20.94 19.16 7.41
C GLY A 44 -20.34 19.72 6.12
N LEU A 45 -21.04 19.72 4.96
CA LEU A 45 -20.49 19.96 3.61
C LEU A 45 -19.38 21.03 3.54
N VAL A 46 -19.59 22.24 4.08
CA VAL A 46 -18.58 23.32 4.00
C VAL A 46 -17.39 23.03 4.91
N LYS A 47 -17.63 22.68 6.19
CA LYS A 47 -16.58 22.21 7.11
C LYS A 47 -15.86 20.95 6.61
N ILE A 48 -16.55 20.18 5.78
CA ILE A 48 -16.09 18.94 5.18
C ILE A 48 -15.28 19.23 3.93
N VAL A 49 -15.58 20.26 3.15
CA VAL A 49 -14.70 20.73 2.07
C VAL A 49 -13.40 21.30 2.66
N ASP A 50 -13.51 22.18 3.65
CA ASP A 50 -12.35 22.77 4.33
C ASP A 50 -11.54 21.69 5.06
N GLY A 51 -12.19 20.82 5.84
CA GLY A 51 -11.57 19.70 6.54
C GLY A 51 -11.05 18.61 5.59
N LEU A 52 -11.67 18.40 4.43
CA LEU A 52 -11.15 17.49 3.40
C LEU A 52 -9.82 18.00 2.86
N GLN A 53 -9.67 19.30 2.60
CA GLN A 53 -8.41 19.87 2.09
C GLN A 53 -7.34 20.02 3.18
N ASP A 54 -7.64 20.77 4.24
CA ASP A 54 -6.64 21.17 5.23
C ASP A 54 -6.25 20.05 6.21
N GLU A 55 -7.16 19.09 6.49
CA GLU A 55 -6.94 18.04 7.50
C GLU A 55 -6.86 16.64 6.87
N HIS A 56 -7.91 16.17 6.19
CA HIS A 56 -8.02 14.77 5.75
C HIS A 56 -7.13 14.42 4.54
N LEU A 57 -7.09 15.24 3.48
CA LEU A 57 -6.16 15.04 2.36
C LEU A 57 -4.71 15.23 2.81
N THR A 58 -4.44 16.21 3.68
CA THR A 58 -3.10 16.46 4.24
C THR A 58 -2.61 15.28 5.10
N ASP A 59 -3.45 14.74 6.00
CA ASP A 59 -3.15 13.50 6.75
C ASP A 59 -2.98 12.32 5.80
N LEU A 60 -3.88 12.13 4.83
CA LEU A 60 -3.80 11.06 3.84
C LEU A 60 -2.48 11.10 3.03
N VAL A 61 -2.05 12.28 2.57
CA VAL A 61 -0.75 12.47 1.90
C VAL A 61 0.39 12.12 2.85
N ALA A 62 0.33 12.53 4.12
CA ALA A 62 1.36 12.19 5.11
C ALA A 62 1.42 10.67 5.39
N GLN A 63 0.29 10.00 5.58
CA GLN A 63 0.23 8.55 5.80
C GLN A 63 0.63 7.77 4.54
N ALA A 64 0.22 8.21 3.34
CA ALA A 64 0.63 7.61 2.07
C ALA A 64 2.15 7.69 1.88
N ASN A 65 2.75 8.87 2.13
CA ASN A 65 4.20 9.05 2.09
C ASN A 65 4.92 8.18 3.14
N ARG A 66 4.39 8.07 4.36
CA ARG A 66 4.94 7.18 5.40
C ARG A 66 4.88 5.71 4.99
N LEU A 67 3.77 5.26 4.40
CA LEU A 67 3.63 3.90 3.89
C LEU A 67 4.62 3.62 2.75
N THR A 68 4.74 4.51 1.78
CA THR A 68 5.73 4.39 0.69
C THR A 68 7.16 4.36 1.23
N ALA A 69 7.51 5.21 2.21
CA ALA A 69 8.82 5.17 2.87
C ALA A 69 9.08 3.84 3.58
N ALA A 70 8.12 3.34 4.37
CA ALA A 70 8.27 2.07 5.09
C ALA A 70 8.35 0.85 4.15
N MET A 71 7.64 0.87 3.01
CA MET A 71 7.77 -0.15 1.96
C MET A 71 9.17 -0.12 1.33
N ASN A 72 9.70 1.08 1.07
CA ASN A 72 11.06 1.26 0.54
C ASN A 72 12.14 0.75 1.50
N ASP A 73 12.02 1.07 2.79
CA ASP A 73 12.95 0.63 3.83
C ASP A 73 12.90 -0.89 4.06
N PHE A 74 11.69 -1.46 4.12
CA PHE A 74 11.53 -2.92 4.22
C PHE A 74 12.11 -3.64 2.99
N GLY A 75 11.77 -3.19 1.78
CA GLY A 75 12.28 -3.78 0.54
C GLY A 75 13.81 -3.69 0.43
N THR A 76 14.39 -2.55 0.84
CA THR A 76 15.84 -2.34 0.87
C THR A 76 16.53 -3.22 1.93
N ALA A 77 15.95 -3.33 3.12
CA ALA A 77 16.46 -4.20 4.18
C ALA A 77 16.43 -5.67 3.75
N LEU A 78 15.30 -6.13 3.19
CA LEU A 78 15.12 -7.50 2.72
C LEU A 78 16.10 -7.83 1.59
N ALA A 79 16.22 -6.99 0.55
CA ALA A 79 17.17 -7.20 -0.53
C ALA A 79 18.62 -7.26 -0.01
N ARG A 80 18.99 -6.38 0.95
CA ARG A 80 20.31 -6.40 1.61
C ARG A 80 20.56 -7.70 2.38
N GLN A 81 19.56 -8.27 3.03
CA GLN A 81 19.70 -9.55 3.75
C GLN A 81 19.73 -10.74 2.78
N MET A 82 18.88 -10.78 1.75
CA MET A 82 18.85 -11.84 0.73
C MET A 82 20.18 -11.93 -0.02
N ASN A 83 20.80 -10.79 -0.36
CA ASN A 83 22.13 -10.73 -1.00
C ASN A 83 23.29 -11.26 -0.11
N ARG A 84 23.04 -11.64 1.14
CA ARG A 84 24.02 -12.31 2.02
C ARG A 84 23.97 -13.83 1.91
N ILE A 85 22.95 -14.38 1.25
CA ILE A 85 22.86 -15.81 0.96
C ILE A 85 23.75 -16.09 -0.26
N PRO A 86 24.66 -17.08 -0.23
CA PRO A 86 25.54 -17.37 -1.36
C PRO A 86 24.76 -17.71 -2.64
N SER A 87 25.05 -16.97 -3.71
CA SER A 87 24.47 -17.22 -5.04
C SER A 87 24.77 -18.65 -5.52
N GLY A 88 23.76 -19.33 -6.08
CA GLY A 88 23.88 -20.71 -6.55
C GLY A 88 23.68 -21.79 -5.47
N SER A 89 23.34 -21.41 -4.23
CA SER A 89 22.88 -22.34 -3.19
C SER A 89 21.41 -22.08 -2.84
N THR A 90 20.58 -23.11 -2.82
CA THR A 90 19.18 -22.98 -2.39
C THR A 90 19.11 -22.45 -0.95
N PRO A 91 18.41 -21.33 -0.68
CA PRO A 91 18.25 -20.81 0.67
C PRO A 91 17.66 -21.85 1.62
N THR A 92 18.42 -22.26 2.64
CA THR A 92 17.86 -23.12 3.70
C THR A 92 16.77 -22.35 4.47
N ALA A 93 15.76 -23.06 4.98
CA ALA A 93 14.73 -22.45 5.81
C ALA A 93 15.32 -21.66 7.00
N LYS A 94 16.44 -22.14 7.58
CA LYS A 94 17.17 -21.45 8.65
C LYS A 94 17.83 -20.14 8.18
N ALA A 95 18.34 -20.09 6.95
CA ALA A 95 18.87 -18.86 6.36
C ALA A 95 17.75 -17.83 6.11
N LEU A 96 16.61 -18.27 5.60
CA LEU A 96 15.43 -17.41 5.42
C LEU A 96 14.91 -16.88 6.77
N VAL A 97 14.74 -17.73 7.80
CA VAL A 97 14.39 -17.29 9.16
C VAL A 97 15.32 -16.19 9.67
N LEU A 98 16.63 -16.33 9.44
CA LEU A 98 17.61 -15.32 9.87
C LEU A 98 17.51 -14.02 9.06
N VAL A 99 17.31 -14.10 7.74
CA VAL A 99 17.07 -12.93 6.87
C VAL A 99 15.89 -12.11 7.39
N PHE A 100 14.75 -12.75 7.63
CA PHE A 100 13.53 -12.05 8.02
C PHE A 100 13.57 -11.57 9.47
N ARG A 101 14.18 -12.32 10.40
CA ARG A 101 14.46 -11.82 11.76
C ARG A 101 15.33 -10.55 11.73
N ASN A 102 16.28 -10.46 10.81
CA ASN A 102 17.12 -9.26 10.62
C ASN A 102 16.37 -8.11 9.90
N CYS A 103 15.16 -8.35 9.41
CA CYS A 103 14.26 -7.33 8.83
C CYS A 103 13.10 -6.96 9.78
N GLU A 104 13.07 -7.48 11.01
CA GLU A 104 11.91 -7.35 11.90
C GLU A 104 11.61 -5.90 12.32
N GLY A 105 12.63 -5.05 12.48
CA GLY A 105 12.44 -3.61 12.72
C GLY A 105 11.73 -2.91 11.55
N PRO A 106 12.29 -2.94 10.32
CA PRO A 106 11.62 -2.46 9.12
C PRO A 106 10.24 -3.11 8.87
N ARG A 107 10.05 -4.39 9.23
CA ARG A 107 8.74 -5.05 9.15
C ARG A 107 7.75 -4.41 10.11
N ALA A 108 8.12 -4.17 11.36
CA ALA A 108 7.24 -3.57 12.35
C ALA A 108 6.85 -2.12 11.99
N GLU A 109 7.78 -1.33 11.46
CA GLU A 109 7.46 0.02 10.97
C GLU A 109 6.51 -0.03 9.77
N LEU A 110 6.73 -0.94 8.80
CA LEU A 110 5.80 -1.13 7.69
C LEU A 110 4.41 -1.60 8.16
N ASP A 111 4.34 -2.47 9.16
CA ASP A 111 3.08 -2.95 9.72
C ASP A 111 2.29 -1.80 10.36
N ALA A 112 2.95 -0.95 11.14
CA ALA A 112 2.36 0.26 11.73
C ALA A 112 1.99 1.31 10.66
N ALA A 113 2.87 1.55 9.68
CA ALA A 113 2.62 2.47 8.57
C ALA A 113 1.48 1.99 7.63
N ALA A 114 1.14 0.70 7.63
CA ALA A 114 0.00 0.17 6.88
C ALA A 114 -1.35 0.29 7.62
N ASP A 115 -1.37 0.60 8.91
CA ASP A 115 -2.63 0.72 9.67
C ASP A 115 -3.32 2.09 9.51
N GLU A 116 -2.56 3.19 9.42
CA GLU A 116 -3.12 4.55 9.35
C GLU A 116 -3.66 4.98 7.97
N PRO A 117 -3.04 4.67 6.82
CA PRO A 117 -3.51 5.18 5.52
C PRO A 117 -4.92 4.71 5.18
N GLY A 118 -5.30 3.49 5.57
CA GLY A 118 -6.67 3.00 5.43
C GLY A 118 -7.68 3.72 6.33
N ARG A 119 -7.25 4.32 7.45
CA ARG A 119 -8.09 5.17 8.31
C ARG A 119 -8.20 6.59 7.75
N ALA A 120 -7.09 7.19 7.35
CA ALA A 120 -7.06 8.50 6.68
C ALA A 120 -7.88 8.47 5.37
N TRP A 121 -7.77 7.40 4.58
CA TRP A 121 -8.58 7.20 3.37
C TRP A 121 -10.07 7.11 3.66
N ARG A 122 -10.49 6.40 4.72
CA ARG A 122 -11.91 6.34 5.08
C ARG A 122 -12.45 7.72 5.45
N ARG A 123 -11.77 8.47 6.33
CA ARG A 123 -12.18 9.85 6.66
C ARG A 123 -12.32 10.72 5.41
N THR A 124 -11.32 10.67 4.52
CA THR A 124 -11.32 11.36 3.23
C THR A 124 -12.49 10.92 2.35
N SER A 125 -12.73 9.62 2.21
CA SER A 125 -13.75 9.06 1.31
C SER A 125 -15.17 9.11 1.88
N ASP A 126 -15.35 9.22 3.19
CA ASP A 126 -16.64 9.49 3.83
C ASP A 126 -17.05 10.96 3.60
N ASP A 127 -16.08 11.82 3.27
CA ASP A 127 -16.24 13.26 3.05
C ASP A 127 -16.23 13.67 1.56
N LEU A 128 -15.76 12.81 0.65
CA LEU A 128 -15.83 13.03 -0.80
C LEU A 128 -17.26 13.12 -1.38
N PRO A 129 -18.25 12.27 -1.06
CA PRO A 129 -19.61 12.37 -1.64
C PRO A 129 -20.28 13.71 -1.33
N LYS A 130 -20.04 14.17 -0.11
CA LYS A 130 -20.46 15.45 0.46
C LYS A 130 -19.84 16.61 -0.33
N ALA A 131 -18.51 16.60 -0.45
CA ALA A 131 -17.76 17.59 -1.21
C ALA A 131 -18.19 17.65 -2.69
N VAL A 132 -18.27 16.50 -3.37
CA VAL A 132 -18.71 16.35 -4.78
C VAL A 132 -20.09 16.98 -5.03
N SER A 133 -21.02 16.82 -4.08
CA SER A 133 -22.36 17.41 -4.19
C SER A 133 -22.32 18.95 -4.19
N SER A 134 -21.41 19.55 -3.40
CA SER A 134 -21.16 21.00 -3.43
C SER A 134 -20.41 21.47 -4.68
N PHE A 135 -19.58 20.62 -5.30
CA PHE A 135 -18.76 21.00 -6.46
C PHE A 135 -19.56 21.25 -7.74
N HIS A 136 -20.79 20.74 -7.80
CA HIS A 136 -21.73 21.00 -8.87
C HIS A 136 -22.40 22.39 -8.76
N GLU A 137 -22.13 23.15 -7.69
CA GLU A 137 -22.56 24.55 -7.57
C GLU A 137 -21.78 25.48 -8.54
N PRO A 138 -22.46 26.44 -9.19
CA PRO A 138 -21.79 27.40 -10.07
C PRO A 138 -20.67 28.17 -9.36
N GLY A 139 -19.45 28.06 -9.87
CA GLY A 139 -18.27 28.76 -9.36
C GLY A 139 -17.34 27.94 -8.46
N ARG A 140 -17.64 26.67 -8.16
CA ARG A 140 -16.75 25.78 -7.36
C ARG A 140 -15.85 24.84 -8.17
N LYS A 141 -15.84 24.95 -9.50
CA LYS A 141 -15.11 24.02 -10.38
C LYS A 141 -13.62 23.89 -10.02
N ASP A 142 -12.95 25.00 -9.73
CA ASP A 142 -11.52 25.04 -9.42
C ASP A 142 -11.17 24.16 -8.20
N LEU A 143 -12.10 23.99 -7.26
CA LEU A 143 -11.92 23.19 -6.05
C LEU A 143 -12.09 21.68 -6.32
N ALA A 144 -13.00 21.31 -7.24
CA ALA A 144 -13.10 19.94 -7.75
C ALA A 144 -11.83 19.52 -8.50
N ASP A 145 -11.32 20.41 -9.37
CA ASP A 145 -10.07 20.20 -10.10
C ASP A 145 -8.87 20.08 -9.13
N GLN A 146 -8.85 20.82 -8.02
CA GLN A 146 -7.82 20.71 -6.97
C GLN A 146 -7.89 19.37 -6.23
N VAL A 147 -9.07 18.95 -5.74
CA VAL A 147 -9.24 17.64 -5.07
C VAL A 147 -8.87 16.49 -6.01
N LYS A 148 -9.22 16.61 -7.29
CA LYS A 148 -8.84 15.65 -8.33
C LYS A 148 -7.32 15.58 -8.54
N GLN A 149 -6.61 16.72 -8.51
CA GLN A 149 -5.16 16.75 -8.58
C GLN A 149 -4.49 16.10 -7.37
N GLU A 150 -4.98 16.37 -6.15
CA GLU A 150 -4.45 15.74 -4.93
C GLU A 150 -4.67 14.21 -4.95
N LEU A 151 -5.88 13.75 -5.32
CA LEU A 151 -6.16 12.32 -5.46
C LEU A 151 -5.24 11.64 -6.49
N VAL A 152 -5.02 12.25 -7.66
CA VAL A 152 -4.06 11.75 -8.67
C VAL A 152 -2.62 11.79 -8.15
N GLY A 153 -2.25 12.81 -7.37
CA GLY A 153 -0.96 12.89 -6.70
C GLY A 153 -0.74 11.75 -5.70
N ILE A 154 -1.76 11.43 -4.90
CA ILE A 154 -1.76 10.31 -3.94
C ILE A 154 -1.68 8.97 -4.68
N THR A 155 -2.50 8.72 -5.71
CA THR A 155 -2.44 7.43 -6.44
C THR A 155 -1.11 7.26 -7.16
N THR A 156 -0.52 8.34 -7.70
CA THR A 156 0.81 8.32 -8.31
C THR A 156 1.93 8.12 -7.26
N GLY A 157 1.82 8.73 -6.08
CA GLY A 157 2.80 8.58 -4.99
C GLY A 157 2.75 7.21 -4.29
N LEU A 158 1.60 6.54 -4.35
CA LEU A 158 1.40 5.15 -3.95
C LEU A 158 1.74 4.15 -5.07
N ASP A 159 1.91 4.61 -6.32
CA ASP A 159 2.36 3.78 -7.45
C ASP A 159 3.86 3.48 -7.34
N THR A 160 4.18 2.56 -6.44
CA THR A 160 5.53 2.07 -6.22
C THR A 160 6.03 1.11 -7.33
N GLY A 161 5.26 0.95 -8.41
CA GLY A 161 5.56 0.10 -9.56
C GLY A 161 4.55 -1.04 -9.69
N SER A 162 5.00 -2.17 -10.24
CA SER A 162 4.12 -3.33 -10.50
C SER A 162 3.64 -3.95 -9.18
N LEU A 163 2.47 -3.50 -8.71
CA LEU A 163 1.79 -4.05 -7.53
C LEU A 163 1.51 -5.54 -7.72
N ASP A 164 1.27 -5.99 -8.95
CA ASP A 164 1.08 -7.40 -9.29
C ASP A 164 2.35 -8.24 -9.07
N GLU A 165 3.53 -7.72 -9.46
CA GLU A 165 4.82 -8.37 -9.14
C GLU A 165 4.99 -8.48 -7.62
N MET A 166 4.65 -7.43 -6.87
CA MET A 166 4.75 -7.39 -5.41
C MET A 166 3.72 -8.29 -4.71
N GLN A 167 2.49 -8.40 -5.22
CA GLN A 167 1.49 -9.32 -4.69
C GLN A 167 1.90 -10.77 -4.96
N ALA A 168 2.47 -11.06 -6.13
CA ALA A 168 3.12 -12.34 -6.40
C ALA A 168 4.23 -12.61 -5.37
N VAL A 169 5.16 -11.67 -5.14
CA VAL A 169 6.21 -11.76 -4.09
C VAL A 169 5.64 -12.12 -2.71
N VAL A 170 4.48 -11.58 -2.36
CA VAL A 170 3.86 -11.77 -1.06
C VAL A 170 3.19 -13.14 -0.92
N GLY A 171 2.39 -13.54 -1.91
CA GLY A 171 1.84 -14.89 -1.98
C GLY A 171 2.97 -15.93 -1.93
N ARG A 172 4.10 -15.59 -2.53
CA ARG A 172 5.34 -16.37 -2.48
C ARG A 172 5.87 -16.52 -1.06
N MET A 173 5.98 -15.45 -0.27
CA MET A 173 6.51 -15.52 1.11
C MET A 173 5.69 -16.43 2.02
N GLY A 174 4.36 -16.34 1.95
CA GLY A 174 3.45 -17.11 2.80
C GLY A 174 3.58 -18.62 2.59
N LEU A 175 3.89 -19.01 1.35
CA LEU A 175 4.16 -20.39 0.99
C LEU A 175 5.53 -20.86 1.54
N LEU A 176 6.60 -20.06 1.45
CA LEU A 176 7.99 -20.48 1.70
C LEU A 176 8.27 -21.15 3.06
N SER A 177 7.59 -20.68 4.12
CA SER A 177 7.66 -21.19 5.48
C SER A 177 6.65 -20.45 6.37
N ALA A 178 6.03 -21.14 7.34
CA ALA A 178 5.18 -20.50 8.35
C ALA A 178 5.88 -19.36 9.12
N SER A 179 7.21 -19.42 9.26
CA SER A 179 8.05 -18.37 9.88
C SER A 179 8.13 -17.07 9.08
N LEU A 180 7.79 -17.11 7.79
CA LEU A 180 7.81 -15.98 6.85
C LEU A 180 6.42 -15.35 6.70
N GLY A 181 5.39 -16.04 7.19
CA GLY A 181 4.02 -15.54 7.29
C GLY A 181 3.88 -14.14 7.92
N PRO A 182 4.62 -13.74 8.98
CA PRO A 182 4.53 -12.37 9.51
C PRO A 182 4.90 -11.29 8.49
N ALA A 183 6.02 -11.45 7.78
CA ALA A 183 6.47 -10.48 6.79
C ALA A 183 5.60 -10.49 5.53
N GLY A 184 5.19 -11.67 5.07
CA GLY A 184 4.20 -11.82 4.00
C GLY A 184 2.88 -11.12 4.35
N ARG A 185 2.34 -11.31 5.57
CA ARG A 185 1.13 -10.63 6.02
C ARG A 185 1.29 -9.11 6.07
N THR A 186 2.40 -8.60 6.60
CA THR A 186 2.66 -7.15 6.65
C THR A 186 2.73 -6.53 5.26
N LEU A 187 3.45 -7.14 4.31
CA LEU A 187 3.46 -6.67 2.92
C LEU A 187 2.09 -6.83 2.25
N SER A 188 1.37 -7.93 2.49
CA SER A 188 0.00 -8.14 1.97
C SER A 188 -0.94 -7.02 2.40
N LYS A 189 -0.91 -6.68 3.70
CA LYS A 189 -1.66 -5.58 4.31
C LYS A 189 -1.30 -4.24 3.66
N ALA A 190 0.00 -3.93 3.53
CA ALA A 190 0.47 -2.71 2.88
C ALA A 190 0.00 -2.60 1.42
N LEU A 191 0.20 -3.65 0.62
CA LEU A 191 -0.23 -3.68 -0.79
C LEU A 191 -1.76 -3.63 -0.93
N SER A 192 -2.50 -4.32 -0.05
CA SER A 192 -3.97 -4.29 -0.02
C SER A 192 -4.48 -2.88 0.28
N VAL A 193 -3.85 -2.16 1.21
CA VAL A 193 -4.16 -0.75 1.50
C VAL A 193 -3.84 0.14 0.29
N VAL A 194 -2.66 -0.02 -0.33
CA VAL A 194 -2.28 0.71 -1.56
C VAL A 194 -3.30 0.48 -2.68
N THR A 195 -3.60 -0.77 -3.02
CA THR A 195 -4.56 -1.13 -4.07
C THR A 195 -5.96 -0.60 -3.75
N SER A 196 -6.41 -0.73 -2.50
CA SER A 196 -7.74 -0.24 -2.09
C SER A 196 -7.84 1.28 -2.22
N ILE A 197 -6.83 2.03 -1.77
CA ILE A 197 -6.78 3.49 -1.91
C ILE A 197 -6.74 3.87 -3.39
N ARG A 198 -5.86 3.25 -4.19
CA ARG A 198 -5.72 3.53 -5.63
C ARG A 198 -7.02 3.30 -6.38
N THR A 199 -7.62 2.11 -6.28
CA THR A 199 -8.88 1.77 -6.96
C THR A 199 -10.03 2.68 -6.51
N SER A 200 -10.11 3.01 -5.22
CA SER A 200 -11.16 3.89 -4.69
C SER A 200 -10.95 5.37 -5.11
N ALA A 201 -9.72 5.85 -5.16
CA ALA A 201 -9.38 7.19 -5.60
C ALA A 201 -9.54 7.37 -7.11
N ASP A 202 -9.10 6.39 -7.92
CA ASP A 202 -9.31 6.39 -9.38
C ASP A 202 -10.82 6.43 -9.71
N ALA A 203 -11.65 5.72 -8.94
CA ALA A 203 -13.11 5.78 -9.07
C ALA A 203 -13.70 7.15 -8.70
N TRP A 204 -13.14 7.86 -7.72
CA TRP A 204 -13.52 9.24 -7.39
C TRP A 204 -13.05 10.25 -8.44
N VAL A 205 -11.83 10.10 -8.97
CA VAL A 205 -11.27 10.92 -10.07
C VAL A 205 -12.10 10.82 -11.36
N CYS A 206 -12.86 9.75 -11.54
CA CYS A 206 -13.84 9.60 -12.64
C CYS A 206 -15.22 10.22 -12.35
N GLN A 207 -15.53 10.57 -11.10
CA GLN A 207 -16.79 11.19 -10.66
C GLN A 207 -16.67 12.70 -10.37
N LEU A 208 -15.44 13.17 -10.17
CA LEU A 208 -15.02 14.58 -10.11
C LEU A 208 -14.75 15.14 -11.51
#